data_AF-A0A661HNH0-F1
#
_entry.id   AF-A0A661HNH0-F1
#
_cell.length_a   1.000
_cell.length_b   1.000
_cell.length_c   1.000
_cell.angle_alpha   90.00
_cell.angle_beta   90.00
_cell.angle_gamma   90.00
#
_symmetry.space_group_name_H-M   'P 1'
#
loop_
_entity.id
_entity.type
_entity.pdbx_description
1 polymer ?
#
loop_
_entity_poly.entity_id
_entity_poly.type
_entity_poly.pdbx_seq_one_letter_code
_entity_poly.pdbx_strand_id
1 'polypeptide(L)' 'MGMKSKNERFAGAEMTFTIETILKDGQALQSGTSHYLRDNFTKAFNVKVLGSDNKMYNPFGTS' A
#
# COMPACT_ATOMS: atom_id res chain seq x y z
N MET A 1 -5.02 10.58 10.51
CA MET A 1 -4.40 9.53 9.67
C MET A 1 -2.99 9.29 10.16
N GLY A 2 -2.55 8.04 10.22
CA GLY A 2 -1.21 7.64 10.65
C GLY A 2 -0.56 6.68 9.66
N MET A 3 0.70 6.34 9.90
CA MET A 3 1.45 5.36 9.12
C MET A 3 1.78 4.15 10.01
N LYS A 4 1.52 2.94 9.51
CA LYS A 4 1.89 1.72 10.23
C LYS A 4 3.41 1.56 10.28
N SER A 5 3.90 1.00 11.37
CA SER A 5 5.31 0.60 11.50
C SER A 5 5.66 -0.47 10.46
N LYS A 6 6.97 -0.76 10.30
CA LYS A 6 7.43 -1.77 9.34
C LYS A 6 6.82 -3.16 9.58
N ASN A 7 6.51 -3.50 10.83
CA ASN A 7 5.96 -4.81 11.19
C ASN A 7 4.43 -4.87 11.03
N GLU A 8 3.75 -3.73 11.08
CA GLU A 8 2.28 -3.64 11.04
C GLU A 8 1.75 -3.22 9.64
N ARG A 9 2.63 -2.88 8.71
CA ARG A 9 2.24 -2.55 7.33
C ARG A 9 1.84 -3.81 6.56
N PHE A 10 1.02 -3.65 5.53
CA PHE A 10 0.66 -4.76 4.65
C PHE A 10 1.90 -5.41 4.01
N ALA A 11 1.99 -6.74 4.10
CA ALA A 11 3.11 -7.51 3.56
C ALA A 11 3.07 -7.45 2.03
N GLY A 12 3.87 -6.55 1.45
CA GLY A 12 3.90 -6.26 0.01
C GLY A 12 3.70 -4.78 -0.31
N ALA A 13 3.22 -3.98 0.64
CA ALA A 13 3.24 -2.52 0.50
C ALA A 13 4.64 -1.96 0.78
N GLU A 14 5.01 -0.84 0.17
CA GLU A 14 6.13 0.00 0.62
C GLU A 14 5.71 0.78 1.86
N MET A 15 4.53 1.39 1.83
CA MET A 15 3.93 2.14 2.94
C MET A 15 2.48 1.74 3.15
N THR A 16 2.03 1.76 4.40
CA THR A 16 0.62 1.54 4.76
C THR A 16 0.16 2.67 5.66
N PHE A 17 -0.84 3.40 5.17
CA PHE A 17 -1.55 4.43 5.89
C PHE A 17 -2.78 3.84 6.57
N THR A 18 -3.14 4.41 7.71
CA THR A 18 -4.24 3.91 8.53
C THR A 18 -5.04 5.05 9.16
N ILE A 19 -6.33 4.78 9.39
CA ILE A 19 -7.18 5.55 10.30
C ILE A 19 -7.54 4.63 11.45
N GLU A 20 -7.11 5.01 12.66
CA GLU A 20 -7.39 4.29 13.89
C GLU A 20 -8.49 5.03 14.66
N THR A 21 -9.42 4.28 15.25
CA THR A 21 -10.44 4.80 16.16
C THR A 21 -10.30 4.15 17.53
N ILE A 22 -10.88 4.76 18.56
CA ILE A 22 -11.03 4.17 19.88
C ILE A 22 -12.49 3.78 20.06
N LEU A 23 -12.74 2.52 20.39
CA LEU A 23 -14.05 1.98 20.69
C LEU A 23 -14.50 2.39 22.11
N LYS A 24 -15.79 2.22 22.40
CA LYS A 24 -16.38 2.63 23.70
C LYS A 24 -15.76 1.90 24.91
N ASP A 25 -15.21 0.71 24.70
CA ASP A 25 -14.52 -0.09 25.70
C ASP A 25 -13.03 0.28 25.85
N GLY A 26 -12.56 1.30 25.12
CA GLY A 26 -11.19 1.80 25.18
C GLY A 26 -10.20 1.07 24.26
N GLN A 27 -10.64 0.07 23.49
CA GLN A 27 -9.76 -0.63 22.54
C GLN A 27 -9.56 0.18 21.26
N ALA A 28 -8.37 0.08 20.67
CA ALA A 28 -8.08 0.67 19.36
C ALA A 28 -8.56 -0.25 18.24
N LEU A 29 -9.14 0.33 17.19
CA LEU A 29 -9.58 -0.37 15.98
C LEU A 29 -9.09 0.36 14.72
N GLN A 30 -8.41 -0.39 13.86
CA GLN A 30 -8.09 0.06 12.51
C GLN A 30 -9.38 0.12 11.68
N SER A 31 -9.86 1.35 11.44
CA SER A 31 -11.13 1.61 10.77
C SER A 31 -11.01 1.69 9.25
N GLY A 32 -9.79 1.82 8.73
CA GLY A 32 -9.51 1.84 7.30
C GLY A 32 -8.02 1.89 7.03
N THR A 33 -7.63 1.49 5.82
CA THR A 33 -6.24 1.49 5.39
C THR A 33 -6.11 1.85 3.92
N SER A 34 -4.96 2.40 3.56
CA SER A 34 -4.56 2.55 2.17
C SER A 34 -3.08 2.19 2.05
N HIS A 35 -2.73 1.52 0.97
CA HIS A 35 -1.41 0.97 0.76
C HIS A 35 -0.77 1.58 -0.47
N TYR A 36 0.44 2.09 -0.32
CA TYR A 36 1.31 2.39 -1.44
C TYR A 36 2.14 1.14 -1.74
N LEU A 37 1.83 0.46 -2.84
CA LEU A 37 2.40 -0.83 -3.21
C LEU A 37 3.67 -0.70 -4.07
N ARG A 38 3.90 0.49 -4.64
CA ARG A 38 4.93 0.75 -5.65
C ARG A 38 4.84 -0.31 -6.76
N ASP A 39 5.95 -0.91 -7.14
CA ASP A 39 6.03 -1.86 -8.24
C ASP A 39 6.08 -3.32 -7.76
N ASN A 40 5.92 -3.58 -6.46
CA ASN A 40 6.05 -4.92 -5.87
C ASN A 40 5.12 -5.93 -6.53
N PHE A 41 3.82 -5.61 -6.59
CA PHE A 41 2.81 -6.47 -7.20
C PHE A 41 2.94 -6.49 -8.73
N THR A 42 3.20 -5.34 -9.36
CA THR A 42 3.34 -5.31 -10.82
C THR A 42 4.55 -6.09 -11.32
N LYS A 43 5.64 -6.17 -10.54
CA LYS A 43 6.77 -7.05 -10.83
C LYS A 43 6.39 -8.52 -10.63
N ALA A 44 5.77 -8.85 -9.50
CA ALA A 44 5.36 -10.22 -9.18
C ALA A 44 4.39 -10.81 -10.22
N PHE A 45 3.47 -10.00 -10.74
CA PHE A 45 2.47 -10.40 -11.73
C PHE A 45 2.85 -10.03 -13.18
N ASN A 46 4.08 -9.57 -13.42
CA ASN A 46 4.58 -9.16 -14.75
C ASN A 46 3.67 -8.15 -15.49
N VAL A 47 3.05 -7.24 -14.75
CA VAL A 47 2.28 -6.13 -15.30
C VAL A 47 3.25 -5.06 -15.81
N LYS A 48 3.18 -4.77 -17.10
CA LYS A 48 4.02 -3.77 -17.77
C LYS A 48 3.21 -2.86 -18.67
N VAL A 49 3.66 -1.61 -18.80
CA VAL A 49 3.09 -0.60 -19.68
C VAL A 49 4.19 0.01 -20.56
N LEU A 50 3.85 0.39 -21.80
CA LEU A 50 4.76 1.07 -22.70
C LEU A 50 4.73 2.58 -22.40
N GLY A 51 5.90 3.17 -22.12
CA GLY A 51 6.06 4.60 -21.94
C GLY A 51 6.16 5.36 -23.26
N SER A 52 6.02 6.69 -23.19
CA SER A 52 6.16 7.58 -24.35
C SER A 52 7.56 7.58 -24.97
N ASP A 53 8.57 7.13 -24.24
CA ASP A 53 9.94 6.91 -24.71
C ASP A 53 10.15 5.51 -25.33
N ASN A 54 9.07 4.77 -25.57
CA ASN A 54 9.05 3.41 -26.09
C ASN A 54 9.78 2.37 -25.22
N LYS A 55 9.90 2.62 -23.90
CA LYS A 55 10.42 1.63 -22.94
C LYS A 55 9.29 1.00 -22.12
N MET A 56 9.51 -0.23 -21.67
CA MET A 56 8.57 -0.96 -20.81
C MET A 56 8.81 -0.61 -19.34
N TYR A 57 7.73 -0.28 -18.61
CA TYR A 57 7.77 0.08 -17.19
C TYR A 57 6.83 -0.80 -16.37
N ASN A 58 7.18 -1.02 -15.11
CA ASN A 58 6.25 -1.55 -14.12
C ASN A 58 5.49 -0.37 -13.48
N PRO A 59 4.15 -0.29 -13.64
CA PRO A 59 3.38 0.81 -13.06
C PRO A 59 3.39 0.75 -11.53
N PHE A 60 3.18 1.89 -10.87
CA PHE A 60 3.05 1.92 -9.41
C PHE A 60 1.60 1.69 -9.00
N GLY A 61 1.40 0.86 -7.99
CA GLY A 61 0.08 0.48 -7.48
C GLY A 61 -0.27 1.11 -6.13
N THR A 62 -1.57 1.27 -5.91
CA THR A 62 -2.17 1.54 -4.60
C THR A 62 -3.37 0.61 -4.38
N SER A 63 -3.75 0.41 -3.12
CA SER A 63 -4.99 -0.28 -2.73
C SER A 63 -5.62 0.34 -1.51
#